data_AF-A0A1V1TG04-F1
#
_entry.id   AF-A0A1V1TG04-F1
#
_cell.length_a   1.000
_cell.length_b   1.000
_cell.length_c   1.000
_cell.angle_alpha   90.00
_cell.angle_beta   90.00
_cell.angle_gamma   90.00
#
_symmetry.space_group_name_H-M   'P 1'
#
loop_
_entity.id
_entity.type
_entity.pdbx_description
1 polymer ?
#
loop_
_entity_poly.entity_id
_entity_poly.type
_entity_poly.pdbx_seq_one_letter_code
_entity_poly.pdbx_strand_id
1 'polypeptide(L)' 'MSSAPMNRYWIPHLDINKKVITQELQCYLGPEATVRPYTRQGEDGFLITTPGACLTDVSWGPFSVRL' A
#
# COMPACT_ATOMS: atom_id res chain seq x y z
N MET A 1 -0.29 16.47 -18.40
CA MET A 1 0.29 15.40 -17.57
C MET A 1 -0.73 15.04 -16.52
N SER A 2 -1.52 14.00 -16.74
CA SER A 2 -2.45 13.49 -15.74
C SER A 2 -1.61 12.95 -14.59
N SER A 3 -1.63 13.64 -13.43
CA SER A 3 -1.07 13.10 -12.19
C SER A 3 -1.62 11.69 -12.01
N ALA A 4 -0.75 10.68 -12.00
CA ALA A 4 -1.19 9.32 -11.69
C ALA A 4 -1.94 9.38 -10.34
N PRO A 5 -3.11 8.73 -10.21
CA PRO A 5 -3.82 8.70 -8.94
C PRO A 5 -2.91 8.11 -7.87
N MET A 6 -2.73 8.86 -6.77
CA MET A 6 -1.95 8.41 -5.62
C MET A 6 -2.88 7.69 -4.65
N ASN A 7 -2.76 6.37 -4.58
CA ASN A 7 -3.54 5.56 -3.66
C ASN A 7 -2.93 5.64 -2.26
N ARG A 8 -3.81 5.69 -1.26
CA ARG A 8 -3.44 5.77 0.16
C ARG A 8 -4.11 4.66 0.94
N TYR A 9 -3.31 3.84 1.62
CA TYR A 9 -3.78 2.75 2.47
C TYR A 9 -3.26 2.94 3.87
N TRP A 10 -4.08 2.65 4.87
CA TRP A 10 -3.66 2.67 6.27
C TRP A 10 -3.75 1.25 6.82
N ILE A 11 -2.67 0.82 7.46
CA ILE A 11 -2.56 -0.49 8.11
C ILE A 11 -2.27 -0.27 9.59
N PRO A 12 -3.02 -0.92 10.51
CA PRO A 12 -2.75 -0.83 11.94
C PRO A 12 -1.40 -1.45 12.30
N HIS A 13 -0.83 -1.03 13.43
CA HIS A 13 0.41 -1.60 13.95
C HIS A 13 0.16 -3.02 14.46
N LEU A 14 0.55 -4.03 13.67
CA LEU A 14 0.37 -5.46 13.98
C LEU A 14 1.68 -6.16 14.37
N ASP A 15 2.61 -5.44 15.02
CA ASP A 15 3.99 -5.93 15.31
C ASP A 15 4.78 -6.39 14.07
N ILE A 16 4.34 -6.02 12.86
CA ILE A 16 5.05 -6.31 11.61
C ILE A 16 6.23 -5.36 11.49
N ASN A 17 7.42 -5.90 11.28
CA ASN A 17 8.62 -5.10 11.08
C ASN A 17 8.47 -4.19 9.85
N LYS A 18 8.72 -2.89 10.02
CA LYS A 18 8.64 -1.89 8.94
C LYS A 18 9.42 -2.31 7.69
N LYS A 19 10.59 -2.94 7.83
CA LYS A 19 11.39 -3.39 6.68
C LYS A 19 10.64 -4.42 5.84
N VAL A 20 9.94 -5.35 6.48
CA VAL A 20 9.13 -6.37 5.79
C VAL A 20 8.01 -5.68 5.02
N ILE A 21 7.27 -4.76 5.66
CA ILE A 21 6.21 -4.00 4.98
C ILE A 21 6.78 -3.25 3.78
N THR A 22 7.86 -2.50 3.94
CA THR A 22 8.46 -1.72 2.85
C THR A 22 8.98 -2.60 1.73
N GLN A 23 9.65 -3.71 2.03
CA GLN A 23 10.21 -4.62 1.04
C GLN A 23 9.10 -5.29 0.23
N GLU A 24 8.13 -5.93 0.89
CA GLU A 24 7.01 -6.58 0.20
C GLU A 24 6.22 -5.56 -0.62
N LEU A 25 5.91 -4.39 -0.04
CA LEU A 25 5.18 -3.34 -0.73
C LEU A 25 5.89 -2.91 -2.01
N GLN A 26 7.20 -2.66 -1.95
CA GLN A 26 7.99 -2.25 -3.11
C GLN A 26 8.14 -3.37 -4.14
N CYS A 27 8.13 -4.64 -3.72
CA CYS A 27 8.11 -5.78 -4.65
C CYS A 27 6.83 -5.83 -5.50
N TYR A 28 5.66 -5.49 -4.93
CA TYR A 28 4.38 -5.53 -5.66
C TYR A 28 4.02 -4.21 -6.37
N LEU A 29 4.29 -3.07 -5.73
CA LEU A 29 3.87 -1.74 -6.20
C LEU A 29 5.00 -0.94 -6.86
N GLY A 30 6.22 -1.46 -6.82
CA GLY A 30 7.40 -0.77 -7.32
C GLY A 30 8.05 0.16 -6.29
N PRO A 31 9.23 0.70 -6.64
CA PRO A 31 10.08 1.45 -5.72
C PRO A 31 9.49 2.80 -5.30
N GLU A 32 8.52 3.33 -6.04
CA GLU A 32 7.83 4.59 -5.73
C GLU A 32 6.82 4.45 -4.58
N ALA A 33 6.51 3.23 -4.17
CA ALA A 33 5.64 2.97 -3.04
C ALA A 33 6.36 3.32 -1.72
N THR A 34 5.69 4.11 -0.88
CA THR A 34 6.25 4.64 0.36
C THR A 34 5.45 4.19 1.57
N VAL A 35 6.15 3.90 2.67
CA VAL A 35 5.57 3.52 3.97
C VAL A 35 6.05 4.51 5.03
N ARG A 36 5.11 5.20 5.67
CA ARG A 36 5.41 6.12 6.77
C ARG A 36 4.60 5.80 8.03
N PRO A 37 5.14 6.01 9.24
CA PRO A 37 4.34 5.95 10.45
C PRO A 37 3.19 6.96 10.40
N TYR A 38 2.00 6.54 10.81
CA TYR A 38 0.81 7.37 10.84
C TYR A 38 -0.20 6.87 11.87
N THR A 39 -0.58 7.75 12.80
CA THR A 39 -1.60 7.49 13.79
C THR A 39 -2.96 7.91 13.24
N ARG A 40 -3.91 6.96 13.12
CA ARG A 40 -5.27 7.22 12.64
C ARG A 40 -6.24 7.02 13.81
N GLN A 41 -6.94 8.08 14.19
CA GLN A 41 -7.94 8.04 15.28
C GLN A 41 -7.40 7.50 16.62
N GLY A 42 -6.13 7.73 16.93
CA GLY A 42 -5.48 7.25 18.15
C GLY A 42 -4.86 5.85 18.03
N GLU A 43 -5.00 5.17 16.89
CA GLU A 43 -4.31 3.91 16.62
C GLU A 43 -3.04 4.15 15.81
N ASP A 44 -1.91 3.67 16.33
CA ASP A 44 -0.65 3.69 15.61
C ASP A 44 -0.66 2.69 14.46
N GLY A 45 0.01 3.07 13.37
CA GLY A 45 0.05 2.25 12.18
C GLY A 45 0.97 2.84 11.13
N PHE A 46 0.77 2.38 9.90
CA PHE A 46 1.53 2.79 8.74
C PHE A 46 0.58 3.31 7.66
N LEU A 47 0.91 4.47 7.12
CA LEU A 47 0.30 5.00 5.92
C LEU A 47 1.18 4.64 4.73
N ILE A 48 0.57 3.96 3.78
CA ILE A 48 1.14 3.58 2.50
C ILE A 48 0.67 4.59 1.46
N THR A 49 1.59 5.08 0.64
CA THR A 49 1.26 5.92 -0.53
C THR A 49 1.95 5.35 -1.76
N THR A 50 1.20 5.12 -2.82
CA THR A 50 1.71 4.55 -4.07
C THR A 50 1.10 5.25 -5.28
N PRO A 51 1.91 5.60 -6.31
CA PRO A 51 1.38 5.99 -7.60
C PRO A 51 0.91 4.75 -8.38
N GLY A 52 -0.25 4.82 -9.04
CA GLY A 52 -0.68 3.77 -9.98
C GLY A 52 -2.03 3.12 -9.65
N ALA A 53 -2.21 1.87 -10.08
CA ALA A 53 -3.44 1.11 -9.85
C ALA A 53 -3.58 0.71 -8.37
N CYS A 54 -4.83 0.52 -7.92
CA CYS A 54 -5.12 0.13 -6.55
C CYS A 54 -4.53 -1.25 -6.22
N LEU A 55 -4.05 -1.46 -4.99
CA LEU A 55 -3.66 -2.78 -4.45
C LEU A 55 -4.77 -3.83 -4.52
N THR A 56 -6.02 -3.40 -4.69
CA THR A 56 -7.20 -4.26 -4.84
C THR A 56 -7.31 -4.88 -6.24
N ASP A 57 -6.64 -4.31 -7.25
CA ASP A 57 -6.60 -4.86 -8.60
C ASP A 57 -5.41 -5.81 -8.73
N VAL A 58 -5.50 -6.91 -7.98
CA VAL A 58 -4.62 -8.06 -8.13
C VAL A 58 -4.96 -8.67 -9.49
N SER A 59 -4.36 -8.16 -10.57
CA SER A 59 -4.46 -8.72 -11.91
C SER A 59 -3.62 -10.01 -11.99
N TRP A 60 -4.05 -11.03 -11.24
CA TRP A 60 -3.58 -12.39 -11.40
C TRP A 60 -4.45 -13.09 -12.44
N GLY A 61 -4.23 -12.77 -13.72
CA GLY A 61 -4.86 -13.50 -14.82
C GLY A 61 -6.40 -13.52 -14.79
N PRO A 62 -7.05 -14.39 -15.59
CA PRO A 62 -8.45 -14.22 -16.02
C PRO A 62 -9.55 -14.43 -14.96
N PHE A 63 -9.21 -14.48 -13.67
CA PHE A 63 -10.17 -14.71 -12.58
C PHE A 63 -10.09 -13.61 -11.52
N SER A 64 -10.37 -12.36 -11.91
CA SER A 64 -10.51 -11.25 -10.97
C SER A 64 -11.83 -11.36 -10.19
N VAL A 65 -11.74 -11.68 -8.90
CA VAL A 65 -12.82 -11.42 -7.94
C VAL A 65 -12.77 -9.94 -7.57
N ARG A 66 -13.79 -9.19 -7.98
CA ARG A 66 -14.01 -7.81 -7.53
C ARG A 66 -14.56 -7.85 -6.10
N LEU A 67 -13.82 -7.25 -5.17
CA LEU A 67 -14.37 -6.79 -3.89
C LEU A 67 -14.93 -5.39 -4.05
#